data_AF-A0A7L3LH89-F1
#
_entry.id   AF-A0A7L3LH89-F1
#
_cell.length_a   1.000
_cell.length_b   1.000
_cell.length_c   1.000
_cell.angle_alpha   90.00
_cell.angle_beta   90.00
_cell.angle_gamma   90.00
#
_symmetry.space_group_name_H-M   'P 1'
#
loop_
_entity.id
_entity.type
_entity.pdbx_description
1 polymer ?
#
loop_
_entity_poly.entity_id
_entity_poly.type
_entity_poly.pdbx_seq_one_letter_code
_entity_poly.pdbx_strand_id
1 'polypeptide(L)'
;RLGGTLHSFHPSILSCLLPQLSSPRLAVRKRAIIALGHLVLTCSTSIFSELTEHLLAELKRNESTSTSRTYIQCVAGISRQAGHRIGEHLEKIIPLIVQYCNVEDDELREYCFQAFESFVRRCPKEIDPHIPSVMGLCLKYITFDPNYNYDNEEEEEKMDTGDGEDEDQG
;
A
#
# COMPACT_ATOMS: atom_id res chain seq x y z
N ARG A 1 -14.01 19.29 28.35
CA ARG A 1 -12.88 18.46 27.84
C ARG A 1 -12.96 17.11 28.53
N LEU A 2 -13.48 16.07 27.85
CA LEU A 2 -13.63 14.70 28.38
C LEU A 2 -12.48 13.75 27.96
N GLY A 3 -11.47 14.27 27.24
CA GLY A 3 -10.40 13.45 26.66
C GLY A 3 -9.62 12.64 27.69
N GLY A 4 -9.31 13.21 28.86
CA GLY A 4 -8.57 12.50 29.90
C GLY A 4 -9.31 11.31 30.53
N THR A 5 -10.66 11.34 30.54
CA THR A 5 -11.49 10.26 31.11
C THR A 5 -11.67 9.11 30.12
N LEU A 6 -11.51 9.36 28.82
CA LEU A 6 -11.67 8.35 27.77
C LEU A 6 -10.41 7.52 27.51
N HIS A 7 -9.25 7.98 27.98
CA HIS A 7 -7.98 7.27 27.80
C HIS A 7 -7.99 5.86 28.39
N SER A 8 -8.70 5.65 29.51
CA SER A 8 -8.86 4.32 30.12
C SER A 8 -9.63 3.33 29.25
N PHE A 9 -10.42 3.82 28.28
CA PHE A 9 -11.19 2.99 27.35
C PHE A 9 -10.46 2.72 26.03
N HIS A 10 -9.37 3.42 25.74
CA HIS A 10 -8.59 3.20 24.51
C HIS A 10 -8.14 1.74 24.31
N PRO A 11 -7.68 0.99 25.35
CA PRO A 11 -7.34 -0.43 25.19
C PRO A 11 -8.57 -1.25 24.76
N SER A 12 -9.72 -1.02 25.39
CA SER A 12 -10.97 -1.70 25.03
C SER A 12 -11.41 -1.36 23.60
N ILE A 13 -11.34 -0.09 23.22
CA ILE A 13 -11.66 0.36 21.86
C ILE A 13 -10.75 -0.32 20.84
N LEU A 14 -9.43 -0.38 21.10
CA LEU A 14 -8.48 -1.06 20.21
C LEU A 14 -8.86 -2.54 20.07
N SER A 15 -9.06 -3.25 21.19
CA SER A 15 -9.41 -4.67 21.22
C SER A 15 -10.70 -5.00 20.44
N CYS A 16 -11.67 -4.08 20.43
CA CYS A 16 -12.91 -4.23 19.65
C CYS A 16 -12.73 -3.92 18.16
N LEU A 17 -11.83 -2.99 17.80
CA LEU A 17 -11.62 -2.55 16.41
C LEU A 17 -10.72 -3.49 15.62
N LEU A 18 -9.68 -4.08 16.23
CA LEU A 18 -8.73 -4.94 15.52
C LEU A 18 -9.41 -6.10 14.76
N PRO A 19 -10.33 -6.88 15.36
CA PRO A 19 -11.01 -7.96 14.64
C PRO A 19 -11.88 -7.48 13.48
N GLN A 20 -12.31 -6.21 13.48
CA GLN A 20 -13.16 -5.65 12.42
C GLN A 20 -12.39 -5.40 11.12
N LEU A 21 -11.06 -5.34 11.16
CA LEU A 21 -10.21 -5.28 9.96
C LEU A 21 -10.32 -6.57 9.12
N SER A 22 -10.68 -7.70 9.74
CA SER A 22 -10.89 -8.98 9.06
C SER A 22 -12.37 -9.30 8.80
N SER A 23 -13.29 -8.35 9.03
CA SER A 23 -14.72 -8.57 8.83
C SER A 23 -15.04 -9.06 7.40
N PRO A 24 -15.99 -9.97 7.17
CA PRO A 24 -16.38 -10.35 5.80
C PRO A 24 -16.98 -9.18 4.99
N ARG A 25 -17.37 -8.08 5.65
CA ARG A 25 -17.97 -6.90 5.00
C ARG A 25 -16.94 -5.79 4.82
N LEU A 26 -16.60 -5.45 3.58
CA LEU A 26 -15.65 -4.37 3.26
C LEU A 26 -16.03 -3.01 3.88
N ALA A 27 -17.33 -2.70 3.97
CA ALA A 27 -17.81 -1.48 4.60
C ALA A 27 -17.47 -1.41 6.10
N VAL A 28 -17.44 -2.55 6.80
CA VAL A 28 -17.06 -2.62 8.22
C VAL A 28 -15.56 -2.39 8.35
N ARG A 29 -14.74 -3.03 7.50
CA ARG A 29 -13.30 -2.83 7.46
C ARG A 29 -12.93 -1.36 7.27
N LYS A 30 -13.55 -0.69 6.28
CA LYS A 30 -13.34 0.74 6.01
C LYS A 30 -13.69 1.62 7.22
N ARG A 31 -14.80 1.34 7.91
CA ARG A 31 -15.19 2.07 9.13
C ARG A 31 -14.22 1.82 10.29
N ALA A 32 -13.71 0.59 10.43
CA ALA A 32 -12.71 0.26 11.43
C ALA A 32 -11.40 1.03 11.19
N ILE A 33 -10.92 1.10 9.94
CA ILE A 33 -9.75 1.92 9.56
C ILE A 33 -9.94 3.38 9.97
N ILE A 34 -11.11 3.97 9.66
CA ILE A 34 -11.42 5.37 10.02
C ILE A 34 -11.39 5.55 11.55
N ALA A 35 -12.02 4.64 12.30
CA ALA A 35 -12.05 4.69 13.76
C ALA A 35 -10.65 4.57 14.37
N LEU A 36 -9.81 3.65 13.88
CA LEU A 36 -8.41 3.52 14.28
C LEU A 36 -7.61 4.79 13.94
N GLY A 37 -7.85 5.37 12.76
CA GLY A 37 -7.27 6.65 12.36
C GLY A 37 -7.59 7.80 13.32
N HIS A 38 -8.77 7.81 13.94
CA HIS A 38 -9.13 8.79 14.96
C HIS A 38 -8.51 8.45 16.33
N LEU A 39 -8.45 7.16 16.68
CA LEU A 39 -7.84 6.69 17.93
C LEU A 39 -6.35 7.07 18.02
N VAL A 40 -5.60 6.94 16.92
CA VAL A 40 -4.15 7.21 16.91
C VAL A 40 -3.78 8.67 17.15
N LEU A 41 -4.75 9.60 17.08
CA LEU A 41 -4.52 11.01 17.38
C LEU A 41 -4.39 11.28 18.89
N THR A 42 -4.99 10.44 19.74
CA THR A 42 -5.08 10.67 21.20
C THR A 42 -4.63 9.48 22.04
N CYS A 43 -4.36 8.32 21.43
CA CYS A 43 -3.91 7.15 22.18
C CYS A 43 -2.48 7.30 22.70
N SER A 44 -2.18 6.62 23.82
CA SER A 44 -0.83 6.57 24.38
C SER A 44 0.16 5.87 23.44
N THR A 45 1.45 6.01 23.71
CA THR A 45 2.51 5.31 22.96
C THR A 45 2.32 3.80 23.00
N SER A 46 1.97 3.23 24.16
CA SER A 46 1.74 1.79 24.32
C SER A 46 0.64 1.25 23.37
N ILE A 47 -0.50 1.92 23.29
CA ILE A 47 -1.63 1.50 22.44
C ILE A 47 -1.30 1.63 20.96
N PHE A 48 -0.51 2.65 20.59
CA PHE A 48 -0.06 2.81 19.22
C PHE A 48 0.98 1.75 18.82
N SER A 49 1.89 1.40 19.73
CA SER A 49 2.83 0.30 19.52
C SER A 49 2.10 -1.02 19.35
N GLU A 50 1.13 -1.33 20.22
CA GLU A 50 0.29 -2.53 20.12
C GLU A 50 -0.45 -2.61 18.77
N LEU A 51 -1.09 -1.51 18.35
CA LEU A 51 -1.73 -1.43 17.04
C LEU A 51 -0.73 -1.69 15.91
N THR A 52 0.44 -1.04 15.95
CA THR A 52 1.42 -1.14 14.87
C THR A 52 2.03 -2.54 14.79
N GLU A 53 2.32 -3.16 15.93
CA GLU A 53 2.78 -4.55 16.02
C GLU A 53 1.75 -5.53 15.45
N HIS A 54 0.47 -5.34 15.77
CA HIS A 54 -0.61 -6.14 15.20
C HIS A 54 -0.68 -5.99 13.66
N LEU A 55 -0.65 -4.76 13.14
CA LEU A 55 -0.67 -4.51 11.69
C LEU A 55 0.52 -5.16 10.98
N LEU A 56 1.72 -5.06 11.57
CA LEU A 56 2.93 -5.67 11.03
C LEU A 56 2.87 -7.21 11.05
N ALA A 57 2.34 -7.80 12.13
CA ALA A 57 2.18 -9.24 12.25
C ALA A 57 1.20 -9.76 11.18
N GLU A 58 0.10 -9.07 10.98
CA GLU A 58 -0.92 -9.44 9.99
C GLU A 58 -0.43 -9.27 8.55
N LEU A 59 0.28 -8.18 8.25
CA LEU A 59 0.94 -8.00 6.95
C LEU A 59 2.02 -9.05 6.68
N LYS A 60 2.69 -9.58 7.70
CA LYS A 60 3.63 -10.70 7.53
C LYS A 60 2.92 -12.04 7.34
N ARG A 61 1.77 -12.22 8.01
CA ARG A 61 0.96 -13.44 7.92
C ARG A 61 0.42 -13.65 6.51
N ASN A 62 0.09 -12.56 5.80
CA ASN A 62 -0.35 -12.55 4.40
C ASN A 62 -1.44 -13.61 4.11
N GLU A 63 -2.48 -13.66 4.94
CA GLU A 63 -3.50 -14.73 4.91
C GLU A 63 -4.33 -14.71 3.61
N SER A 64 -4.68 -13.53 3.10
CA SER A 64 -5.37 -13.38 1.82
C SER A 64 -5.13 -11.99 1.23
N THR A 65 -5.14 -11.89 -0.10
CA THR A 65 -5.00 -10.60 -0.81
C THR A 65 -6.01 -9.56 -0.33
N SER A 66 -7.28 -9.96 -0.11
CA SER A 66 -8.33 -9.06 0.40
C SER A 66 -8.01 -8.48 1.78
N THR A 67 -7.47 -9.31 2.67
CA THR A 67 -7.08 -8.90 4.02
C THR A 67 -5.81 -8.04 3.97
N SER A 68 -4.83 -8.41 3.15
CA SER A 68 -3.61 -7.62 2.92
C SER A 68 -3.92 -6.22 2.39
N ARG A 69 -4.84 -6.09 1.41
CA ARG A 69 -5.34 -4.78 0.93
C ARG A 69 -5.85 -3.93 2.10
N THR A 70 -6.65 -4.54 2.97
CA THR A 70 -7.24 -3.83 4.12
C THR A 70 -6.17 -3.32 5.09
N TYR A 71 -5.17 -4.14 5.41
CA TYR A 71 -4.11 -3.74 6.33
C TYR A 71 -3.19 -2.68 5.73
N ILE A 72 -2.89 -2.74 4.43
CA ILE A 72 -2.14 -1.66 3.74
C ILE A 72 -2.94 -0.35 3.78
N GLN A 73 -4.24 -0.39 3.50
CA GLN A 73 -5.11 0.78 3.64
C GLN A 73 -5.14 1.32 5.08
N CYS A 74 -5.10 0.44 6.07
CA CYS A 74 -5.06 0.84 7.49
C CYS A 74 -3.75 1.57 7.82
N VAL A 75 -2.60 1.03 7.40
CA VAL A 75 -1.29 1.66 7.58
C VAL A 75 -1.24 3.03 6.90
N ALA A 76 -1.72 3.14 5.66
CA ALA A 76 -1.83 4.41 4.95
C ALA A 76 -2.76 5.39 5.69
N GLY A 77 -3.91 4.92 6.17
CA GLY A 77 -4.87 5.70 6.94
C GLY A 77 -4.29 6.25 8.25
N ILE A 78 -3.51 5.45 8.96
CA ILE A 78 -2.80 5.87 10.19
C ILE A 78 -1.72 6.89 9.85
N SER A 79 -0.94 6.69 8.78
CA SER A 79 0.06 7.66 8.32
C SER A 79 -0.55 9.04 8.06
N ARG A 80 -1.73 9.09 7.44
CA ARG A 80 -2.45 10.36 7.18
C ARG A 80 -2.81 11.14 8.45
N GLN A 81 -3.00 10.45 9.58
CA GLN A 81 -3.43 11.03 10.85
C GLN A 81 -2.26 11.27 11.81
N ALA A 82 -1.33 10.31 11.88
CA ALA A 82 -0.27 10.24 12.87
C ALA A 82 1.10 9.93 12.24
N GLY A 83 1.46 10.67 11.18
CA GLY A 83 2.71 10.51 10.43
C GLY A 83 3.97 10.46 11.32
N HIS A 84 4.11 11.40 12.25
CA HIS A 84 5.26 11.45 13.16
C HIS A 84 5.42 10.17 14.01
N ARG A 85 4.31 9.48 14.35
CA ARG A 85 4.34 8.26 15.16
C ARG A 85 4.65 7.03 14.32
N ILE A 86 4.04 6.94 13.13
CA ILE A 86 4.28 5.79 12.23
C ILE A 86 5.66 5.85 11.57
N GLY A 87 6.25 7.04 11.48
CA GLY A 87 7.60 7.27 10.97
C GLY A 87 8.65 6.35 11.59
N GLU A 88 8.60 6.17 12.92
CA GLU A 88 9.50 5.31 13.70
C GLU A 88 9.42 3.82 13.31
N HIS A 89 8.39 3.42 12.58
CA HIS A 89 8.15 2.04 12.16
C HIS A 89 8.34 1.83 10.65
N LEU A 90 8.65 2.88 9.86
CA LEU A 90 8.74 2.79 8.40
C LEU A 90 9.81 1.83 7.91
N GLU A 91 10.93 1.70 8.63
CA GLU A 91 12.00 0.75 8.32
C GLU A 91 11.49 -0.69 8.21
N LYS A 92 10.47 -1.06 9.00
CA LYS A 92 9.83 -2.38 8.98
C LYS A 92 8.66 -2.46 8.01
N ILE A 93 7.93 -1.36 7.84
CA ILE A 93 6.71 -1.29 7.02
C ILE A 93 7.04 -1.28 5.52
N ILE A 94 8.01 -0.47 5.10
CA ILE A 94 8.31 -0.25 3.69
C ILE A 94 8.72 -1.54 2.97
N PRO A 95 9.62 -2.39 3.51
CA PRO A 95 9.97 -3.64 2.85
C PRO A 95 8.77 -4.55 2.61
N LEU A 96 7.80 -4.59 3.53
CA LEU A 96 6.57 -5.38 3.35
C LEU A 96 5.71 -4.82 2.22
N ILE A 97 5.52 -3.50 2.16
CA ILE A 97 4.72 -2.86 1.10
C ILE A 97 5.37 -3.05 -0.27
N VAL A 98 6.71 -2.97 -0.36
CA VAL A 98 7.46 -3.26 -1.59
C VAL A 98 7.24 -4.71 -2.04
N GLN A 99 7.19 -5.68 -1.13
CA GLN A 99 6.86 -7.07 -1.47
C GLN A 99 5.45 -7.17 -2.05
N TYR A 100 4.48 -6.47 -1.44
CA TYR A 100 3.09 -6.46 -1.90
C TYR A 100 2.90 -5.79 -3.27
N CYS A 101 3.75 -4.83 -3.66
CA CYS A 101 3.71 -4.25 -5.01
C CYS A 101 3.96 -5.28 -6.13
N ASN A 102 4.70 -6.36 -5.82
CA ASN A 102 5.04 -7.40 -6.79
C ASN A 102 3.98 -8.52 -6.87
N VAL A 103 2.91 -8.44 -6.08
CA VAL A 103 1.78 -9.36 -6.22
C VAL A 103 0.99 -9.00 -7.49
N GLU A 104 0.54 -10.02 -8.22
CA GLU A 104 -0.31 -9.89 -9.42
C GLU A 104 -1.75 -9.51 -9.03
N ASP A 105 -1.88 -8.32 -8.43
CA ASP A 105 -3.14 -7.77 -7.99
C ASP A 105 -3.13 -6.23 -8.10
N ASP A 106 -3.84 -5.70 -9.09
CA ASP A 106 -3.80 -4.26 -9.41
C ASP A 106 -4.37 -3.40 -8.28
N GLU A 107 -5.43 -3.85 -7.61
CA GLU A 107 -6.04 -3.11 -6.51
C GLU A 107 -5.10 -3.04 -5.29
N LEU A 108 -4.42 -4.14 -4.95
CA LEU A 108 -3.41 -4.16 -3.90
C LEU A 108 -2.22 -3.27 -4.24
N ARG A 109 -1.74 -3.33 -5.48
CA ARG A 109 -0.63 -2.49 -5.96
C ARG A 109 -0.97 -1.01 -5.87
N GLU A 110 -2.17 -0.63 -6.28
CA GLU A 110 -2.69 0.74 -6.14
C GLU A 110 -2.69 1.18 -4.66
N TYR A 111 -3.16 0.33 -3.74
CA TYR A 111 -3.11 0.66 -2.31
C TYR A 111 -1.68 0.77 -1.77
N CYS A 112 -0.71 0.01 -2.28
CA CYS A 112 0.69 0.20 -1.93
C CYS A 112 1.20 1.58 -2.34
N PHE A 113 0.89 2.03 -3.56
CA PHE A 113 1.28 3.36 -4.03
C PHE A 113 0.60 4.48 -3.23
N GLN A 114 -0.66 4.33 -2.88
CA GLN A 114 -1.36 5.25 -1.97
C GLN A 114 -0.73 5.29 -0.57
N ALA A 115 -0.16 4.18 -0.09
CA ALA A 115 0.58 4.14 1.16
C ALA A 115 1.91 4.90 1.04
N PHE A 116 2.69 4.66 -0.02
CA PHE A 116 3.93 5.41 -0.28
C PHE A 116 3.66 6.92 -0.38
N GLU A 117 2.64 7.32 -1.13
CA GLU A 117 2.23 8.72 -1.26
C GLU A 117 1.84 9.35 0.09
N SER A 118 1.23 8.58 1.00
CA SER A 118 0.97 9.05 2.36
C SER A 118 2.27 9.23 3.15
N PHE A 119 3.19 8.26 3.10
CA PHE A 119 4.45 8.33 3.84
C PHE A 119 5.33 9.48 3.36
N VAL A 120 5.44 9.70 2.05
CA VAL A 120 6.19 10.84 1.47
C VAL A 120 5.67 12.16 2.03
N ARG A 121 4.35 12.31 2.16
CA ARG A 121 3.74 13.56 2.66
C ARG A 121 3.79 13.73 4.17
N ARG A 122 3.82 12.63 4.93
CA ARG A 122 3.59 12.63 6.38
C ARG A 122 4.82 12.26 7.22
N CYS A 123 5.79 11.60 6.61
CA CYS A 123 7.01 11.07 7.23
C CYS A 123 8.22 11.31 6.30
N PRO A 124 8.47 12.55 5.82
CA PRO A 124 9.43 12.80 4.75
C PRO A 124 10.87 12.46 5.13
N LYS A 125 11.24 12.57 6.42
CA LYS A 125 12.60 12.25 6.89
C LYS A 125 12.83 10.74 6.94
N GLU A 126 11.81 10.01 7.38
CA GLU A 126 11.89 8.58 7.64
C GLU A 126 11.78 7.77 6.34
N ILE A 127 11.05 8.27 5.33
CA ILE A 127 10.96 7.62 4.02
C ILE A 127 12.11 7.96 3.07
N ASP A 128 12.86 9.04 3.31
CA ASP A 128 13.95 9.51 2.43
C ASP A 128 14.91 8.39 1.96
N PRO A 129 15.42 7.50 2.85
CA PRO A 129 16.31 6.42 2.44
C PRO A 129 15.67 5.39 1.49
N HIS A 130 14.34 5.33 1.46
CA HIS A 130 13.57 4.38 0.66
C HIS A 130 13.06 4.96 -0.67
N ILE A 131 13.15 6.28 -0.86
CA ILE A 131 12.67 6.96 -2.08
C ILE A 131 13.23 6.34 -3.36
N PRO A 132 14.54 5.99 -3.48
CA PRO A 132 15.06 5.37 -4.70
C PRO A 132 14.35 4.05 -5.07
N SER A 133 14.00 3.23 -4.06
CA SER A 133 13.27 1.98 -4.26
C SER A 133 11.83 2.23 -4.73
N VAL A 134 11.14 3.18 -4.08
CA VAL A 134 9.77 3.59 -4.48
C VAL A 134 9.76 4.16 -5.90
N MET A 135 10.73 5.00 -6.26
CA MET A 135 10.88 5.53 -7.62
C MET A 135 11.09 4.42 -8.64
N GLY A 136 11.92 3.41 -8.33
CA GLY A 136 12.12 2.25 -9.18
C GLY A 136 10.81 1.49 -9.45
N LEU A 137 9.96 1.34 -8.43
CA LEU A 137 8.63 0.76 -8.59
C LEU A 137 7.71 1.64 -9.44
N CYS A 138 7.68 2.96 -9.21
CA CYS A 138 6.89 3.87 -10.04
C CYS A 138 7.29 3.78 -11.52
N LEU A 139 8.60 3.77 -11.82
CA LEU A 139 9.10 3.64 -13.19
C LEU A 139 8.79 2.28 -13.81
N LYS A 140 8.79 1.20 -13.02
CA LYS A 140 8.40 -0.14 -13.49
C LYS A 140 6.92 -0.20 -13.86
N TYR A 141 6.04 0.45 -13.09
CA TYR A 141 4.60 0.32 -13.25
C TYR A 141 3.94 1.47 -14.03
N ILE A 142 4.66 2.54 -14.35
CA ILE A 142 4.14 3.62 -15.21
C ILE A 142 3.97 3.16 -16.66
N THR A 143 4.74 2.17 -17.10
CA THR A 143 4.65 1.58 -18.44
C THR A 143 3.59 0.50 -18.54
N PHE A 144 2.93 0.15 -17.44
CA PHE A 144 1.90 -0.89 -17.40
C PHE A 144 0.56 -0.28 -17.81
N ASP A 145 0.06 -0.65 -18.98
CA ASP A 145 -1.32 -0.37 -19.39
C ASP A 145 -2.18 -1.65 -19.23
N PRO A 146 -3.10 -1.70 -18.25
CA PRO A 146 -3.98 -2.85 -18.03
C PRO A 146 -4.90 -3.18 -19.20
N ASN A 147 -5.09 -2.23 -20.14
CA ASN A 147 -5.92 -2.40 -21.32
C ASN A 147 -5.10 -2.69 -22.59
N TYR A 148 -3.77 -2.70 -22.50
CA TYR A 148 -2.89 -2.93 -23.64
C TYR A 148 -2.54 -4.41 -23.74
N ASN A 149 -2.83 -5.02 -24.88
CA ASN A 149 -2.56 -6.43 -25.12
C ASN A 149 -1.12 -6.59 -25.62
N TYR A 150 -0.17 -6.74 -24.69
CA TYR A 150 1.27 -6.92 -24.99
C TYR A 150 1.58 -8.19 -25.81
N ASP A 151 0.64 -9.13 -25.92
CA ASP A 151 0.75 -10.31 -26.79
C ASP A 151 0.71 -9.98 -28.29
N ASN A 152 0.36 -8.75 -28.69
CA ASN A 152 0.33 -8.34 -30.09
C ASN A 152 1.66 -7.76 -30.63
N GLU A 153 2.70 -7.61 -29.80
CA GLU A 153 3.98 -7.00 -30.25
C GLU A 153 5.02 -8.01 -30.77
N GLU A 154 4.86 -9.33 -30.55
CA GLU A 154 5.82 -10.32 -31.11
C GLU A 154 5.60 -10.63 -32.60
N GLU A 155 4.50 -10.18 -33.23
CA GLU A 155 4.21 -10.45 -34.65
C GLU A 155 4.48 -9.26 -35.61
N GLU A 156 4.75 -8.04 -35.11
CA GLU A 156 4.90 -6.85 -35.98
C GLU A 156 6.35 -6.49 -36.37
N GLU A 157 7.37 -7.26 -35.97
CA GLU A 157 8.77 -7.07 -36.43
C GLU A 157 9.18 -8.00 -37.58
N LYS A 158 8.31 -8.18 -38.59
CA LYS A 158 8.72 -8.66 -39.92
C LYS A 158 8.01 -7.89 -41.03
N MET A 159 8.21 -6.58 -41.09
CA MET A 159 8.13 -5.90 -42.38
C MET A 159 9.39 -6.24 -43.17
N ASP A 160 9.37 -7.41 -43.81
CA ASP A 160 10.26 -7.76 -44.91
C ASP A 160 10.04 -6.74 -46.04
N THR A 161 10.85 -5.67 -46.05
CA THR A 161 11.02 -4.86 -47.25
C THR A 161 11.88 -5.66 -48.22
N GLY A 162 11.25 -6.70 -48.80
CA GLY A 162 11.81 -7.52 -49.86
C GLY A 162 12.15 -6.63 -51.05
N ASP A 163 13.44 -6.51 -51.28
CA ASP A 163 14.09 -5.89 -52.44
C ASP A 163 13.55 -6.52 -53.72
N GLY A 164 12.85 -5.73 -54.54
CA GLY A 164 12.31 -6.14 -55.82
C GLY A 164 13.14 -5.53 -56.95
N GLU A 165 14.30 -6.13 -57.22
CA GLU A 165 14.99 -6.00 -58.50
C GLU A 165 14.11 -6.65 -59.58
N ASP A 166 13.51 -5.85 -60.46
CA ASP A 166 13.04 -6.35 -61.76
C ASP A 166 13.79 -5.57 -62.87
N GLU A 167 14.71 -6.29 -63.49
CA GLU A 167 15.26 -6.01 -64.81
C GLU A 167 14.12 -5.95 -65.83
N ASP A 168 14.02 -4.87 -66.62
CA ASP A 168 13.34 -4.96 -67.92
C ASP A 168 14.23 -4.38 -69.02
N GLN A 169 14.51 -5.25 -69.99
CA GLN A 169 15.21 -4.97 -71.23
C GLN A 169 14.17 -4.52 -72.26
N GLY A 170 14.34 -3.32 -72.81
CA GLY A 170 13.56 -2.83 -73.96
C GLY A 170 14.08 -1.52 -74.52
#